data_AF-A0A2V5MN06-F1
#
_entry.id   AF-A0A2V5MN06-F1
#
_cell.length_a   1.000
_cell.length_b   1.000
_cell.length_c   1.000
_cell.angle_alpha   90.00
_cell.angle_beta   90.00
_cell.angle_gamma   90.00
#
_symmetry.space_group_name_H-M   'P 1'
#
loop_
_entity.id
_entity.type
_entity.pdbx_description
1 polymer ?
#
loop_
_entity_poly.entity_id
_entity_poly.type
_entity_poly.pdbx_seq_one_letter_code
_entity_poly.pdbx_strand_id
1 'polypeptide(L)'
;MSKKSNASETSGVSRRGFLKGIGVGTVATSVLSPAAIKGAVARDMSVVGPDDVSITLKINGKNRTLNAEPRVTLLDALRNRLDLTGAKKVCDRGTCGACTVIVDGHPVYSCSMLAIEAEGREITTVEGIGTPSQMNAVQKAFVQHDAQQCGFCTPGFVVASTAFVRKHPNASLDDVRRG
;
A
#
# COMPACT_ATOMS: atom_id res chain seq x y z
N MET A 1 21.54 56.67 -5.05
CA MET A 1 20.38 56.66 -5.96
C MET A 1 20.30 55.32 -6.69
N SER A 2 19.17 54.65 -6.50
CA SER A 2 18.51 53.55 -7.23
C SER A 2 19.31 52.44 -7.93
N LYS A 3 19.29 51.27 -7.29
CA LYS A 3 19.16 49.97 -7.95
C LYS A 3 17.87 49.96 -8.80
N LYS A 4 17.93 49.49 -10.04
CA LYS A 4 16.76 48.92 -10.74
C LYS A 4 17.11 47.50 -11.18
N SER A 5 16.55 46.54 -10.45
CA SER A 5 16.46 45.13 -10.81
C SER A 5 15.49 44.98 -11.97
N ASN A 6 15.95 44.41 -13.10
CA ASN A 6 15.08 43.98 -14.18
C ASN A 6 14.64 42.54 -13.91
N ALA A 7 13.43 42.36 -13.39
CA ALA A 7 12.81 41.05 -13.25
C ALA A 7 12.27 40.63 -14.62
N SER A 8 12.78 39.51 -15.13
CA SER A 8 12.27 38.81 -16.29
C SER A 8 10.91 38.17 -15.94
N GLU A 9 9.81 38.79 -16.37
CA GLU A 9 8.49 38.18 -16.30
C GLU A 9 8.41 36.98 -17.26
N THR A 10 8.31 35.79 -16.69
CA THR A 10 8.05 34.56 -17.42
C THR A 10 6.54 34.48 -17.71
N SER A 11 6.17 34.61 -18.98
CA SER A 11 4.80 34.41 -19.47
C SER A 11 4.44 32.92 -19.45
N GLY A 12 4.15 32.39 -18.28
CA GLY A 12 3.63 31.03 -18.08
C GLY A 12 2.10 31.03 -18.14
N VAL A 13 1.52 30.17 -18.97
CA VAL A 13 0.07 29.93 -18.95
C VAL A 13 -0.32 29.40 -17.57
N SER A 14 -1.16 30.12 -16.84
CA SER A 14 -1.61 29.68 -15.51
C SER A 14 -2.56 28.49 -15.62
N ARG A 15 -2.53 27.58 -14.63
CA ARG A 15 -3.49 26.47 -14.51
C ARG A 15 -4.94 26.93 -14.60
N ARG A 16 -5.24 28.13 -14.09
CA ARG A 16 -6.56 28.77 -14.15
C ARG A 16 -6.91 29.25 -15.56
N GLY A 17 -5.93 29.71 -16.34
CA GLY A 17 -6.09 30.07 -17.74
C GLY A 17 -6.38 28.84 -18.62
N PHE A 18 -5.69 27.73 -18.36
CA PHE A 18 -5.93 26.46 -19.04
C PHE A 18 -7.35 25.91 -18.78
N LEU A 19 -7.79 25.88 -17.52
CA LEU A 19 -9.14 25.42 -17.16
C LEU A 19 -10.26 26.29 -17.74
N LYS A 20 -10.02 27.59 -17.94
CA LYS A 20 -10.96 28.47 -18.64
C LYS A 20 -10.94 28.29 -20.16
N GLY A 21 -9.81 27.86 -20.73
CA GLY A 21 -9.63 27.67 -22.18
C GLY A 21 -10.30 26.42 -22.75
N ILE A 22 -10.66 25.44 -21.92
CA ILE A 22 -11.40 24.23 -22.35
C ILE A 22 -12.84 24.54 -22.80
N GLY A 23 -13.35 25.75 -22.52
CA GLY A 23 -14.71 26.15 -22.86
C GLY A 23 -14.95 26.66 -24.29
N VAL A 24 -13.93 26.84 -25.13
CA VAL A 24 -14.11 27.34 -26.51
C VAL A 24 -13.26 26.53 -27.49
N GLY A 25 -13.85 25.45 -27.99
CA GLY A 25 -13.28 24.57 -29.01
C GLY A 25 -14.36 23.74 -29.69
N THR A 26 -15.22 24.39 -30.47
CA THR A 26 -16.16 23.73 -31.38
C THR A 26 -15.45 23.32 -32.68
N VAL A 27 -15.88 22.18 -33.23
CA VAL A 27 -15.64 21.62 -34.58
C VAL A 27 -14.64 20.46 -34.68
N ALA A 28 -15.15 19.25 -34.42
CA ALA A 28 -14.82 18.02 -35.15
C ALA A 28 -16.00 17.02 -34.99
N THR A 29 -17.17 17.39 -35.50
CA THR A 29 -18.33 16.51 -35.61
C THR A 29 -18.21 15.63 -36.85
N SER A 30 -17.64 14.44 -36.71
CA SER A 30 -17.82 13.37 -37.70
C SER A 30 -17.71 11.99 -37.05
N VAL A 31 -18.86 11.30 -37.03
CA VAL A 31 -19.08 9.85 -36.84
C VAL A 31 -18.54 9.19 -35.56
N LEU A 32 -19.24 9.44 -34.45
CA LEU A 32 -19.46 8.38 -33.45
C LEU A 32 -20.98 8.18 -33.32
N SER A 33 -21.47 7.04 -33.79
CA SER A 33 -22.86 6.63 -33.62
C SER A 33 -23.23 6.69 -32.12
N PRO A 34 -24.46 7.11 -31.75
CA PRO A 34 -24.92 7.09 -30.35
C PRO A 34 -24.84 5.70 -29.69
N ALA A 35 -24.70 4.64 -30.49
CA ALA A 35 -24.53 3.27 -30.05
C ALA A 35 -23.14 2.97 -29.42
N ALA A 36 -22.10 3.77 -29.70
CA ALA A 36 -20.76 3.51 -29.18
C ALA A 36 -20.55 3.96 -27.72
N ILE A 37 -21.47 4.76 -27.17
CA ILE A 37 -21.47 5.18 -25.74
C ILE A 37 -22.63 4.51 -24.98
N LYS A 38 -22.96 3.26 -25.31
CA LYS A 38 -23.88 2.41 -24.51
C LYS A 38 -23.18 1.24 -23.83
N GLY A 39 -21.86 1.31 -23.70
CA GLY A 39 -21.03 0.20 -23.20
C GLY A 39 -20.35 0.42 -21.84
N ALA A 40 -20.52 1.57 -21.20
CA ALA A 40 -20.10 1.75 -19.81
C ALA A 40 -21.23 1.24 -18.92
N VAL A 41 -21.22 -0.07 -18.65
CA VAL A 41 -22.11 -0.71 -17.68
C VAL A 41 -21.94 0.04 -16.37
N ALA A 42 -22.99 0.73 -15.92
CA ALA A 42 -23.05 1.24 -14.57
C ALA A 42 -22.95 0.02 -13.65
N ARG A 43 -21.78 -0.19 -13.04
CA ARG A 43 -21.66 -1.16 -11.95
C ARG A 43 -22.59 -0.67 -10.86
N ASP A 44 -23.55 -1.51 -10.49
CA ASP A 44 -24.34 -1.31 -9.28
C ASP A 44 -23.36 -1.14 -8.11
N MET A 45 -23.25 0.09 -7.63
CA MET A 45 -22.26 0.48 -6.63
C MET A 45 -22.99 0.40 -5.29
N SER A 46 -23.16 -0.83 -4.78
CA SER A 46 -23.74 -1.06 -3.47
C SER A 46 -22.85 -0.37 -2.43
N VAL A 47 -23.42 0.56 -1.66
CA VAL A 47 -22.74 1.18 -0.53
C VAL A 47 -22.46 0.08 0.50
N VAL A 48 -21.19 -0.10 0.85
CA VAL A 48 -20.76 -1.03 1.90
C VAL A 48 -20.48 -0.22 3.16
N GLY A 49 -21.18 -0.51 4.26
CA GLY A 49 -21.07 0.17 5.56
C GLY A 49 -22.28 1.03 5.95
N PRO A 50 -22.27 1.66 7.14
CA PRO A 50 -21.14 1.78 8.07
C PRO A 50 -20.91 0.54 8.95
N ASP A 51 -21.88 -0.37 8.99
CA ASP A 51 -21.84 -1.56 9.84
C ASP A 51 -20.78 -2.57 9.41
N ASP A 52 -20.48 -3.52 10.32
CA ASP A 52 -19.59 -4.64 10.06
C ASP A 52 -20.07 -5.45 8.84
N VAL A 53 -19.17 -5.70 7.89
CA VAL A 53 -19.40 -6.58 6.75
C VAL A 53 -18.52 -7.81 6.81
N SER A 54 -19.03 -8.94 6.32
CA SER A 54 -18.28 -10.19 6.28
C SER A 54 -17.29 -10.17 5.13
N ILE A 55 -16.00 -10.34 5.44
CA ILE A 55 -14.90 -10.40 4.47
C ILE A 55 -14.04 -11.64 4.71
N THR A 56 -13.45 -12.19 3.65
CA THR A 56 -12.53 -13.34 3.73
C THR A 56 -11.13 -13.00 3.25
N LEU A 57 -10.15 -13.13 4.13
CA LEU A 57 -8.75 -12.83 3.86
C LEU A 57 -7.93 -14.12 3.73
N LYS A 58 -7.09 -14.23 2.69
CA LYS A 58 -6.14 -15.35 2.52
C LYS A 58 -4.80 -14.98 3.16
N ILE A 59 -4.60 -15.37 4.42
CA ILE A 59 -3.43 -14.99 5.22
C ILE A 59 -2.57 -16.21 5.51
N ASN A 60 -1.28 -16.15 5.16
CA ASN A 60 -0.29 -17.21 5.36
C ASN A 60 -0.79 -18.56 4.80
N GLY A 61 -1.40 -18.52 3.61
CA GLY A 61 -1.98 -19.69 2.93
C GLY A 61 -3.33 -20.17 3.48
N LYS A 62 -3.92 -19.51 4.48
CA LYS A 62 -5.19 -19.91 5.10
C LYS A 62 -6.27 -18.85 4.90
N ASN A 63 -7.47 -19.27 4.51
CA ASN A 63 -8.63 -18.39 4.47
C ASN A 63 -9.13 -18.11 5.89
N ARG A 64 -9.37 -16.84 6.20
CA ARG A 64 -9.88 -16.36 7.48
C ARG A 64 -11.02 -15.39 7.23
N THR A 65 -12.22 -15.77 7.64
CA THR A 65 -13.42 -14.93 7.54
C THR A 65 -13.59 -14.15 8.83
N LEU A 66 -13.90 -12.87 8.71
CA LEU A 66 -14.17 -11.97 9.83
C LEU A 66 -15.26 -10.97 9.43
N ASN A 67 -15.97 -10.45 10.43
CA ASN A 67 -16.79 -9.27 10.25
C ASN A 67 -15.95 -8.03 10.59
N ALA A 68 -16.01 -6.99 9.78
CA ALA A 68 -15.30 -5.74 10.01
C ALA A 68 -15.98 -4.56 9.29
N GLU A 69 -16.06 -3.41 9.97
CA GLU A 69 -16.47 -2.17 9.32
C GLU A 69 -15.54 -1.85 8.14
N PRO A 70 -16.04 -1.25 7.04
CA PRO A 70 -15.22 -0.94 5.86
C PRO A 70 -13.99 -0.07 6.13
N ARG A 71 -14.00 0.74 7.20
CA ARG A 71 -12.87 1.59 7.60
C ARG A 71 -11.75 0.85 8.35
N VAL A 72 -11.94 -0.41 8.71
CA VAL A 72 -10.94 -1.18 9.44
C VAL A 72 -9.72 -1.40 8.56
N THR A 73 -8.55 -0.95 9.03
CA THR A 73 -7.28 -1.17 8.35
C THR A 73 -6.92 -2.66 8.36
N LEU A 74 -6.15 -3.11 7.37
CA LEU A 74 -5.60 -4.47 7.35
C LEU A 74 -4.79 -4.74 8.62
N LEU A 75 -4.05 -3.74 9.12
CA LEU A 75 -3.30 -3.86 10.37
C LEU A 75 -4.21 -4.17 11.57
N ASP A 76 -5.32 -3.44 11.71
CA ASP A 76 -6.25 -3.65 12.82
C ASP A 76 -7.02 -4.97 12.69
N ALA A 77 -7.38 -5.38 11.47
CA ALA A 77 -7.97 -6.69 11.22
C ALA A 77 -7.01 -7.82 11.65
N LEU A 78 -5.75 -7.75 11.23
CA LEU A 78 -4.73 -8.75 11.59
C LEU A 78 -4.54 -8.83 13.11
N ARG A 79 -4.36 -7.69 13.77
CA ARG A 79 -3.97 -7.64 15.19
C ARG A 79 -5.13 -7.88 16.15
N ASN A 80 -6.26 -7.21 15.91
CA ASN A 80 -7.33 -7.09 16.91
C ASN A 80 -8.52 -8.02 16.62
N ARG A 81 -8.62 -8.57 15.40
CA ARG A 81 -9.70 -9.49 15.01
C ARG A 81 -9.20 -10.91 14.71
N LEU A 82 -7.92 -11.09 14.34
CA LEU A 82 -7.35 -12.38 13.93
C LEU A 82 -6.17 -12.85 14.79
N ASP A 83 -5.79 -12.09 15.83
CA ASP A 83 -4.69 -12.36 16.76
C ASP A 83 -3.31 -12.59 16.10
N LEU A 84 -3.12 -12.08 14.88
CA LEU A 84 -1.84 -12.02 14.17
C LEU A 84 -1.13 -10.72 14.54
N THR A 85 -0.48 -10.75 15.70
CA THR A 85 0.05 -9.55 16.36
C THR A 85 1.48 -9.16 15.92
N GLY A 86 2.08 -9.89 14.99
CA GLY A 86 3.44 -9.69 14.50
C GLY A 86 3.63 -8.34 13.83
N ALA A 87 2.75 -7.96 12.90
CA ALA A 87 2.73 -6.60 12.34
C ALA A 87 2.42 -5.58 13.45
N LYS A 88 3.18 -4.49 13.53
CA LYS A 88 3.07 -3.53 14.65
C LYS A 88 2.45 -2.21 14.24
N LYS A 89 1.58 -1.70 15.10
CA LYS A 89 1.09 -0.32 15.05
C LYS A 89 2.06 0.58 15.81
N VAL A 90 2.77 1.45 15.09
CA VAL A 90 3.71 2.43 15.65
C VAL A 90 3.28 3.85 15.26
N CYS A 91 3.25 4.14 13.95
CA CYS A 91 2.93 5.48 13.47
C CYS A 91 1.49 5.64 12.96
N ASP A 92 0.87 4.55 12.49
CA ASP A 92 -0.47 4.51 11.86
C ASP A 92 -0.69 5.54 10.73
N ARG A 93 0.39 5.92 10.04
CA ARG A 93 0.40 6.98 8.99
C ARG A 93 1.35 6.69 7.82
N GLY A 94 1.72 5.41 7.63
CA GLY A 94 2.53 4.98 6.49
C GLY A 94 3.98 5.48 6.47
N THR A 95 4.59 5.81 7.61
CA THR A 95 5.97 6.37 7.64
C THR A 95 7.02 5.44 8.24
N CYS A 96 6.66 4.58 9.19
CA CYS A 96 7.65 3.81 9.98
C CYS A 96 7.96 2.40 9.46
N GLY A 97 7.13 1.83 8.57
CA GLY A 97 7.30 0.45 8.08
C GLY A 97 7.07 -0.68 9.10
N ALA A 98 6.83 -0.41 10.39
CA ALA A 98 6.64 -1.47 11.40
C ALA A 98 5.40 -2.36 11.18
N CYS A 99 4.44 -1.88 10.38
CA CYS A 99 3.23 -2.61 9.98
C CYS A 99 3.37 -3.36 8.65
N THR A 100 4.57 -3.49 8.10
CA THR A 100 4.77 -4.08 6.78
C THR A 100 4.32 -5.55 6.75
N VAL A 101 3.48 -5.87 5.76
CA VAL A 101 3.08 -7.22 5.36
C VAL A 101 3.37 -7.36 3.86
N ILE A 102 3.35 -8.58 3.32
CA ILE A 102 3.41 -8.80 1.87
C ILE A 102 2.00 -9.05 1.36
N VAL A 103 1.55 -8.30 0.36
CA VAL A 103 0.29 -8.50 -0.36
C VAL A 103 0.61 -8.75 -1.82
N ASP A 104 0.17 -9.90 -2.36
CA ASP A 104 0.43 -10.31 -3.75
C ASP A 104 1.92 -10.23 -4.15
N GLY A 105 2.81 -10.57 -3.21
CA GLY A 105 4.27 -10.53 -3.42
C GLY A 105 4.92 -9.16 -3.19
N HIS A 106 4.16 -8.10 -2.93
CA HIS A 106 4.68 -6.74 -2.70
C HIS A 106 4.61 -6.34 -1.22
N PRO A 107 5.66 -5.68 -0.67
CA PRO A 107 5.57 -5.13 0.68
C PRO A 107 4.58 -3.96 0.72
N VAL A 108 3.67 -3.98 1.68
CA VAL A 108 2.61 -2.98 1.87
C VAL A 108 2.52 -2.57 3.33
N TYR A 109 2.30 -1.27 3.58
CA TYR A 109 1.98 -0.77 4.90
C TYR A 109 0.52 -1.11 5.23
N SER A 110 0.30 -2.15 6.04
CA SER A 110 -1.05 -2.60 6.38
C SER A 110 -1.89 -1.56 7.14
N CYS A 111 -1.28 -0.54 7.75
CA CYS A 111 -2.01 0.60 8.33
C CYS A 111 -2.63 1.53 7.28
N SER A 112 -2.23 1.43 6.01
CA SER A 112 -2.65 2.30 4.91
C SER A 112 -3.43 1.54 3.83
N MET A 113 -3.88 0.32 4.15
CA MET A 113 -4.73 -0.51 3.29
C MET A 113 -5.94 -0.93 4.12
N LEU A 114 -7.14 -0.89 3.56
CA LEU A 114 -8.33 -1.38 4.25
C LEU A 114 -8.38 -2.90 4.19
N ALA A 115 -8.94 -3.53 5.22
CA ALA A 115 -9.09 -4.99 5.25
C ALA A 115 -9.97 -5.48 4.09
N ILE A 116 -11.05 -4.74 3.79
CA ILE A 116 -11.94 -5.06 2.66
C ILE A 116 -11.25 -4.98 1.29
N GLU A 117 -10.27 -4.07 1.13
CA GLU A 117 -9.48 -3.97 -0.11
C GLU A 117 -8.53 -5.17 -0.30
N ALA A 118 -8.24 -5.90 0.78
CA ALA A 118 -7.35 -7.04 0.80
C ALA A 118 -8.07 -8.37 0.54
N GLU A 119 -9.40 -8.37 0.40
CA GLU A 119 -10.16 -9.56 0.04
C GLU A 119 -9.71 -10.12 -1.31
N GLY A 120 -9.61 -11.45 -1.40
CA GLY A 120 -9.15 -12.16 -2.60
C GLY A 120 -7.64 -12.09 -2.86
N ARG A 121 -6.87 -11.31 -2.08
CA ARG A 121 -5.42 -11.17 -2.22
C ARG A 121 -4.65 -12.10 -1.30
N GLU A 122 -3.42 -12.44 -1.68
CA GLU A 122 -2.55 -13.27 -0.85
C GLU A 122 -1.73 -12.42 0.12
N ILE A 123 -1.96 -12.60 1.42
CA ILE A 123 -1.32 -11.85 2.48
C ILE A 123 -0.30 -12.76 3.20
N THR A 124 0.94 -12.32 3.31
CA THR A 124 1.97 -12.98 4.13
C THR A 124 2.43 -12.03 5.23
N THR A 125 2.30 -12.46 6.48
CA THR A 125 2.78 -11.75 7.68
C THR A 125 4.09 -12.36 8.17
N VAL A 126 4.72 -11.76 9.20
CA VAL A 126 5.96 -12.33 9.78
C VAL A 126 5.76 -13.75 10.30
N GLU A 127 4.57 -14.07 10.81
CA GLU A 127 4.18 -15.39 11.29
C GLU A 127 4.15 -16.43 10.17
N GLY A 128 3.91 -16.01 8.92
CA GLY A 128 3.97 -16.86 7.73
C GLY A 128 5.37 -16.96 7.11
N ILE A 129 6.29 -16.08 7.48
CA ILE A 129 7.67 -16.10 6.97
C ILE A 129 8.49 -17.21 7.64
N GLY A 130 8.28 -17.44 8.93
CA GLY A 130 8.94 -18.48 9.69
C GLY A 130 8.65 -18.35 11.18
N THR A 131 8.91 -19.44 11.91
CA THR A 131 8.65 -19.57 13.34
C THR A 131 9.96 -19.68 14.12
N PRO A 132 9.97 -19.58 15.46
CA PRO A 132 11.17 -19.80 16.25
C PRO A 132 11.84 -21.16 16.00
N SER A 133 11.04 -22.22 15.75
CA SER A 133 11.55 -23.56 15.43
C SER A 133 11.96 -23.73 13.97
N GLN A 134 11.45 -22.89 13.07
CA GLN A 134 11.69 -22.98 11.63
C GLN A 134 11.88 -21.58 11.04
N MET A 135 12.97 -20.92 11.44
CA MET A 135 13.32 -19.61 10.95
C MET A 135 13.75 -19.66 9.48
N ASN A 136 13.34 -18.66 8.70
CA ASN A 136 13.88 -18.45 7.35
C ASN A 136 15.31 -17.86 7.40
N ALA A 137 15.96 -17.74 6.23
CA ALA A 137 17.32 -17.21 6.14
C ALA A 137 17.44 -15.76 6.68
N VAL A 138 16.44 -14.92 6.42
CA VAL A 138 16.43 -13.52 6.90
C VAL A 138 16.33 -13.46 8.43
N GLN A 139 15.42 -14.22 9.04
CA GLN A 139 15.26 -14.30 10.50
C GLN A 139 16.54 -14.81 11.18
N LYS A 140 17.17 -15.85 10.61
CA LYS A 140 18.46 -16.36 11.11
C LYS A 140 19.55 -15.30 11.05
N ALA A 141 19.66 -14.57 9.94
CA ALA A 141 20.64 -13.50 9.79
C ALA A 141 20.39 -12.37 10.80
N PHE A 142 19.14 -11.99 11.07
CA PHE A 142 18.80 -10.99 12.08
C PHE A 142 19.28 -11.40 13.48
N VAL A 143 19.13 -12.67 13.85
CA VAL A 143 19.63 -13.21 15.13
C VAL A 143 21.16 -13.25 15.16
N GLN A 144 21.79 -13.76 14.10
CA GLN A 144 23.25 -13.92 14.02
C GLN A 144 24.01 -12.60 14.06
N HIS A 145 23.41 -11.52 13.55
CA HIS A 145 24.03 -10.21 13.44
C HIS A 145 23.49 -9.17 14.42
N ASP A 146 22.77 -9.60 15.47
CA ASP A 146 22.19 -8.72 16.48
C ASP A 146 21.37 -7.55 15.89
N ALA A 147 20.62 -7.84 14.82
CA ALA A 147 19.84 -6.84 14.08
C ALA A 147 18.51 -6.49 14.78
N GLN A 148 18.44 -6.64 16.10
CA GLN A 148 17.29 -6.28 16.92
C GLN A 148 17.72 -5.86 18.33
N GLN A 149 16.94 -4.98 18.95
CA GLN A 149 17.09 -4.62 20.37
C GLN A 149 15.77 -4.85 21.11
N CYS A 150 14.90 -3.83 21.18
CA CYS A 150 13.56 -3.99 21.77
C CYS A 150 12.64 -4.91 20.96
N GLY A 151 13.00 -5.22 19.71
CA GLY A 151 12.27 -6.15 18.86
C GLY A 151 11.01 -5.60 18.18
N PHE A 152 10.60 -4.35 18.47
CA PHE A 152 9.30 -3.86 17.99
C PHE A 152 9.24 -3.60 16.48
N CYS A 153 10.32 -3.08 15.89
CA CYS A 153 10.40 -2.87 14.44
C CYS A 153 10.78 -4.15 13.67
N THR A 154 11.34 -5.15 14.35
CA THR A 154 11.91 -6.36 13.74
C THR A 154 10.94 -7.09 12.80
N PRO A 155 9.64 -7.29 13.13
CA PRO A 155 8.70 -7.92 12.21
C PRO A 155 8.58 -7.22 10.87
N GLY A 156 8.43 -5.88 10.88
CA GLY A 156 8.33 -5.09 9.66
C GLY A 156 9.61 -5.16 8.82
N PHE A 157 10.77 -5.07 9.47
CA PHE A 157 12.07 -5.21 8.79
C PHE A 157 12.28 -6.61 8.21
N VAL A 158 11.93 -7.68 8.92
CA VAL A 158 12.04 -9.06 8.42
C VAL A 158 11.15 -9.26 7.19
N VAL A 159 9.92 -8.75 7.21
CA VAL A 159 9.00 -8.83 6.07
C VAL A 159 9.54 -8.04 4.88
N ALA A 160 9.93 -6.77 5.09
CA ALA A 160 10.47 -5.92 4.04
C ALA A 160 11.75 -6.51 3.43
N SER A 161 12.69 -6.95 4.27
CA SER A 161 13.94 -7.56 3.84
C SER A 161 13.70 -8.86 3.07
N THR A 162 12.76 -9.69 3.53
CA THR A 162 12.37 -10.93 2.82
C THR A 162 11.82 -10.64 1.43
N ALA A 163 10.95 -9.63 1.28
CA ALA A 163 10.44 -9.21 -0.02
C ALA A 163 11.56 -8.65 -0.91
N PHE A 164 12.45 -7.82 -0.35
CA PHE A 164 13.56 -7.21 -1.06
C PHE A 164 14.55 -8.24 -1.61
N VAL A 165 15.06 -9.15 -0.77
CA VAL A 165 16.07 -10.13 -1.21
C VAL A 165 15.51 -11.18 -2.18
N ARG A 166 14.20 -11.48 -2.12
CA ARG A 166 13.53 -12.34 -3.11
C ARG A 166 13.55 -11.70 -4.50
N LYS A 167 13.39 -10.37 -4.57
CA LYS A 167 13.40 -9.62 -5.83
C LYS A 167 14.82 -9.27 -6.28
N HIS A 168 15.75 -9.12 -5.34
CA HIS A 168 17.12 -8.66 -5.56
C HIS A 168 18.15 -9.58 -4.87
N PRO A 169 18.35 -10.83 -5.36
CA PRO A 169 19.22 -11.80 -4.68
C PRO A 169 20.70 -11.41 -4.62
N ASN A 170 21.14 -10.51 -5.51
CA ASN A 170 22.52 -10.01 -5.59
C ASN A 170 22.61 -8.52 -5.24
N ALA A 171 21.71 -8.01 -4.39
CA ALA A 171 21.69 -6.60 -4.01
C ALA A 171 23.00 -6.16 -3.36
N SER A 172 23.52 -5.00 -3.77
CA SER A 172 24.60 -4.34 -3.07
C SER A 172 24.12 -3.70 -1.77
N LEU A 173 25.05 -3.32 -0.90
CA LEU A 173 24.72 -2.57 0.31
C LEU A 173 24.00 -1.25 0.01
N ASP A 174 24.34 -0.59 -1.11
CA ASP A 174 23.68 0.65 -1.51
C ASP A 174 22.27 0.42 -2.06
N ASP A 175 22.01 -0.76 -2.65
CA ASP A 175 20.65 -1.15 -3.01
C ASP A 175 19.80 -1.37 -1.75
N VAL A 176 20.37 -2.03 -0.73
CA VAL A 176 19.69 -2.27 0.55
C VAL A 176 19.38 -0.95 1.28
N ARG A 177 20.26 0.06 1.23
CA ARG A 177 20.02 1.36 1.88
C ARG A 177 18.93 2.20 1.19
N ARG A 178 18.72 2.00 -0.11
CA ARG A 178 17.75 2.76 -0.91
C ARG A 178 16.38 2.10 -0.99
N GLY A 179 16.32 0.78 -0.84
CA GLY A 179 15.08 -0.01 -0.85
C GLY A 179 14.30 0.09 0.43
#